data_AF-A0A183M6G4-F1
#
_entry.id   AF-A0A183M6G4-F1
#
_cell.length_a   1.000
_cell.length_b   1.000
_cell.length_c   1.000
_cell.angle_alpha   90.00
_cell.angle_beta   90.00
_cell.angle_gamma   90.00
#
_symmetry.space_group_name_H-M   'P 1'
#
loop_
_entity.id
_entity.type
_entity.pdbx_description
1 polymer ?
#
loop_
_entity_poly.entity_id
_entity_poly.type
_entity_poly.pdbx_seq_one_letter_code
_entity_poly.pdbx_strand_id
1 'polypeptide(L)'
;GLILCPGENRIRLVSDLIREQTGKRCLVVIGATTALEVVGEQFTELTIGSKSPECGHEVKRLLQLISTILYVLFAYVNAQTDYMKLVITQDDVGVELCGSLKNVVAIAAGICDGLKLGDNTKAAVIRIGFWEVSELMNELFPDRG
;
A
#
# COMPACT_ATOMS: atom_id res chain seq x y z
N GLY A 1 -8.17 -0.28 0.52
CA GLY A 1 -9.03 -1.13 1.35
C GLY A 1 -10.04 -1.82 0.45
N LEU A 2 -10.55 -2.97 0.88
CA LEU A 2 -11.63 -3.68 0.22
C LEU A 2 -12.88 -3.67 1.09
N ILE A 3 -14.04 -3.48 0.47
CA ILE A 3 -15.34 -3.56 1.11
C ILE A 3 -16.15 -4.63 0.41
N LEU A 4 -16.71 -5.55 1.18
CA LEU A 4 -17.73 -6.46 0.70
C LEU A 4 -19.06 -5.70 0.66
N CYS A 5 -19.75 -5.72 -0.47
CA CYS A 5 -21.08 -5.15 -0.63
C CYS A 5 -22.09 -6.29 -0.80
N PRO A 6 -22.70 -6.79 0.30
CA PRO A 6 -23.54 -8.00 0.25
C PRO A 6 -24.75 -7.85 -0.67
N GLY A 7 -25.33 -6.64 -0.75
CA GLY A 7 -26.47 -6.36 -1.61
C GLY A 7 -26.17 -6.41 -3.11
N GLU A 8 -24.90 -6.37 -3.49
CA GLU A 8 -24.44 -6.35 -4.89
C GLU A 8 -23.61 -7.60 -5.23
N ASN A 9 -23.42 -8.50 -4.25
CA ASN A 9 -22.56 -9.69 -4.32
C ASN A 9 -21.19 -9.41 -4.97
N ARG A 10 -20.59 -8.26 -4.67
CA ARG A 10 -19.30 -7.83 -5.22
C ARG A 10 -18.40 -7.22 -4.15
N ILE A 11 -17.10 -7.30 -4.42
CA ILE A 11 -16.07 -6.59 -3.66
C ILE A 11 -15.82 -5.25 -4.35
N ARG A 12 -15.67 -4.19 -3.56
CA ARG A 12 -15.41 -2.83 -4.04
C ARG A 12 -14.18 -2.26 -3.37
N LEU A 13 -13.51 -1.35 -4.07
CA LEU A 13 -12.42 -0.56 -3.51
C LEU A 13 -12.97 0.51 -2.58
N VAL A 14 -12.31 0.73 -1.44
CA VAL A 14 -12.63 1.83 -0.53
C VAL A 14 -12.44 3.16 -1.25
N SER A 15 -11.40 3.30 -2.07
CA SER A 15 -11.17 4.52 -2.84
C SER A 15 -12.33 4.86 -3.79
N ASP A 16 -12.94 3.86 -4.44
CA ASP A 16 -14.11 4.06 -5.31
C ASP A 16 -15.34 4.47 -4.50
N LEU A 17 -15.57 3.83 -3.34
CA LEU A 17 -16.67 4.21 -2.47
C LEU A 17 -16.53 5.66 -1.99
N ILE A 18 -15.33 6.09 -1.61
CA ILE A 18 -15.05 7.48 -1.22
C ILE A 18 -15.32 8.43 -2.38
N ARG A 19 -14.88 8.10 -3.60
CA ARG A 19 -15.13 8.92 -4.80
C ARG A 19 -16.63 9.11 -5.04
N GLU A 20 -17.40 8.02 -4.98
CA GLU A 20 -18.84 8.05 -5.22
C GLU A 20 -19.60 8.81 -4.13
N GLN A 21 -19.27 8.59 -2.86
CA GLN A 21 -19.97 9.22 -1.75
C GLN A 21 -19.65 10.71 -1.61
N THR A 22 -18.42 11.12 -1.94
CA THR A 22 -17.97 12.50 -1.71
C THR A 22 -17.95 13.35 -2.97
N GLY A 23 -17.97 12.74 -4.16
CA GLY A 23 -17.73 13.42 -5.44
C GLY A 23 -16.30 13.96 -5.60
N LYS A 24 -15.37 13.60 -4.70
CA LYS A 24 -13.99 14.11 -4.70
C LYS A 24 -13.02 13.08 -5.28
N ARG A 25 -11.91 13.58 -5.82
CA ARG A 25 -10.77 12.74 -6.20
C ARG A 25 -10.23 12.02 -4.96
N CYS A 26 -10.05 10.71 -5.09
CA CYS A 26 -9.39 9.87 -4.09
C CYS A 26 -8.19 9.21 -4.75
N LEU A 27 -7.10 9.06 -4.00
CA LEU A 27 -5.87 8.39 -4.40
C LEU A 27 -5.42 7.49 -3.27
N VAL A 28 -4.61 6.50 -3.61
CA VAL A 28 -4.25 5.41 -2.71
C VAL A 28 -2.78 5.53 -2.37
N VAL A 29 -2.43 5.44 -1.10
CA VAL A 29 -1.04 5.41 -0.64
C VAL A 29 -0.84 4.16 0.20
N ILE A 30 0.07 3.29 -0.23
CA ILE A 30 0.42 2.05 0.47
C ILE A 30 1.93 2.00 0.65
N GLY A 31 2.36 1.48 1.80
CA GLY A 31 3.76 1.19 2.05
C GLY A 31 3.97 0.00 2.96
N ALA A 32 5.19 -0.50 2.95
CA ALA A 32 5.72 -1.40 3.96
C ALA A 32 6.32 -0.54 5.07
N THR A 33 5.44 -0.02 5.95
CA THR A 33 5.87 0.91 7.00
C THR A 33 4.99 0.80 8.23
N THR A 34 5.57 1.07 9.39
CA THR A 34 4.86 1.34 10.64
C THR A 34 4.99 2.82 11.01
N ALA A 35 3.99 3.38 11.71
CA ALA A 35 4.04 4.78 12.12
C ALA A 35 5.28 5.12 12.96
N LEU A 36 5.78 4.16 13.75
CA LEU A 36 6.99 4.33 14.56
C LEU A 36 8.27 4.34 13.71
N GLU A 37 8.35 3.54 12.65
CA GLU A 37 9.48 3.57 11.71
C GLU A 37 9.54 4.90 10.95
N VAL A 38 8.38 5.45 10.56
CA VAL A 38 8.30 6.77 9.91
C VAL A 38 8.80 7.88 10.84
N VAL A 39 8.44 7.83 12.13
CA VAL A 39 8.88 8.80 13.14
C VAL A 39 10.36 8.61 13.48
N GLY A 40 10.84 7.36 13.52
CA GLY A 40 12.23 7.02 13.78
C GLY A 40 13.15 7.13 12.57
N GLU A 41 12.68 7.77 11.49
CA GLU A 41 13.43 8.03 10.25
C GLU A 41 14.09 6.79 9.66
N GLN A 42 13.47 5.62 9.87
CA GLN A 42 13.90 4.38 9.24
C GLN A 42 13.52 4.41 7.77
N PHE A 43 14.37 3.83 6.93
CA PHE A 43 14.11 3.76 5.50
C PHE A 43 12.74 3.15 5.21
N THR A 44 11.94 3.84 4.41
CA THR A 44 10.59 3.43 4.03
C THR A 44 10.31 3.74 2.57
N GLU A 45 9.58 2.85 1.92
CA GLU A 45 9.08 3.07 0.56
C GLU A 45 7.55 3.12 0.56
N LEU A 46 6.99 4.16 -0.06
CA LEU A 46 5.55 4.32 -0.27
C LEU A 46 5.25 4.36 -1.76
N THR A 47 4.19 3.68 -2.16
CA THR A 47 3.62 3.70 -3.50
C THR A 47 2.31 4.49 -3.49
N ILE A 48 2.21 5.45 -4.39
CA ILE A 48 1.06 6.31 -4.60
C ILE A 48 0.37 5.85 -5.89
N GLY A 49 -0.80 5.22 -5.74
CA GLY A 49 -1.70 4.87 -6.83
C GLY A 49 -2.63 6.03 -7.17
N SER A 50 -2.51 6.56 -8.38
CA SER A 50 -3.33 7.69 -8.86
C SER A 50 -3.56 7.63 -10.37
N LYS A 51 -4.83 7.67 -10.79
CA LYS A 51 -5.20 7.78 -12.21
C LYS A 51 -4.69 9.06 -12.88
N SER A 52 -4.53 10.15 -12.12
CA SER A 52 -3.92 11.41 -12.60
C SER A 52 -2.49 11.51 -12.07
N PRO A 53 -1.47 11.50 -12.96
CA PRO A 53 -0.08 11.72 -12.57
C PRO A 53 0.12 13.06 -11.85
N GLU A 54 -0.60 14.10 -12.25
CA GLU A 54 -0.52 15.44 -11.66
C GLU A 54 -0.91 15.40 -10.18
N CYS A 55 -2.01 14.72 -9.85
CA CYS A 55 -2.43 14.52 -8.46
C CYS A 55 -1.41 13.70 -7.67
N GLY A 56 -0.82 12.68 -8.31
CA GLY A 56 0.21 11.85 -7.70
C GLY A 56 1.46 12.67 -7.34
N HIS A 57 1.89 13.58 -8.21
CA HIS A 57 3.00 14.48 -7.94
C HIS A 57 2.69 15.50 -6.84
N GLU A 58 1.45 16.01 -6.78
CA GLU A 58 1.01 16.91 -5.72
C GLU A 58 1.08 16.23 -4.35
N VAL A 59 0.56 15.00 -4.24
CA VAL A 59 0.64 14.21 -3.00
C VAL A 59 2.06 13.82 -2.66
N LYS A 60 2.88 13.44 -3.65
CA LYS A 60 4.31 13.17 -3.45
C LYS A 60 5.00 14.39 -2.84
N ARG A 61 4.75 15.59 -3.36
CA ARG A 61 5.31 16.84 -2.82
C ARG A 61 4.83 17.10 -1.40
N LEU A 62 3.55 16.88 -1.11
CA LEU A 62 3.00 17.05 0.25
C LEU A 62 3.64 16.08 1.25
N LEU A 63 3.82 14.81 0.88
CA LEU A 63 4.48 13.82 1.73
C LEU A 63 5.96 14.15 1.98
N GLN A 64 6.68 14.64 0.95
CA GLN A 64 8.05 15.13 1.10
C GLN A 64 8.14 16.34 2.04
N LEU A 65 7.16 17.27 1.94
CA LEU A 65 7.09 18.42 2.85
C LEU A 65 6.79 17.99 4.27
N ILE A 66 5.87 17.05 4.49
CA ILE A 66 5.57 16.51 5.82
C ILE A 66 6.83 15.85 6.41
N SER A 67 7.56 15.04 5.63
CA SER A 67 8.83 14.46 6.07
C SER A 67 9.85 15.54 6.47
N THR A 68 9.97 16.61 5.67
CA THR A 68 10.86 17.74 6.00
C THR A 68 10.44 18.48 7.28
N ILE A 69 9.13 18.69 7.47
CA ILE A 69 8.60 19.35 8.67
C ILE A 69 8.79 18.47 9.90
N LEU A 70 8.53 17.16 9.78
CA LEU A 70 8.75 16.20 10.86
C LEU A 70 10.23 16.20 11.27
N TYR A 71 11.15 16.19 10.31
CA TYR A 71 12.58 16.35 10.57
C TYR A 71 12.86 17.64 11.35
N VAL A 72 12.40 18.81 10.88
CA VAL A 72 12.68 20.09 11.58
C VAL A 72 12.07 20.14 12.99
N LEU A 73 10.89 19.55 13.20
CA LEU A 73 10.16 19.62 14.46
C LEU A 73 10.61 18.56 15.48
N PHE A 74 11.07 17.39 15.01
CA PHE A 74 11.35 16.23 15.87
C PHE A 74 12.81 15.75 15.83
N ALA A 75 13.69 16.34 15.01
CA ALA A 75 15.06 15.87 14.88
C ALA A 75 15.85 15.94 16.19
N TYR A 76 16.05 14.75 16.76
CA TYR A 76 17.30 14.34 17.40
C TYR A 76 18.07 13.54 16.34
N VAL A 77 19.22 14.07 15.89
CA VAL A 77 20.31 13.38 15.14
C VAL A 77 20.15 13.20 13.61
N ASN A 78 21.07 13.84 12.86
CA ASN A 78 21.70 13.43 11.57
C ASN A 78 20.96 12.48 10.60
N ALA A 79 19.65 12.58 10.38
CA ALA A 79 19.00 11.79 9.35
C ALA A 79 19.15 12.42 7.97
N GLN A 80 19.49 11.58 7.00
CA GLN A 80 19.42 11.94 5.58
C GLN A 80 17.97 12.22 5.19
N THR A 81 17.77 13.27 4.41
CA THR A 81 16.49 13.66 3.78
C THR A 81 15.91 12.63 2.79
N ASP A 82 16.51 11.44 2.67
CA ASP A 82 16.17 10.41 1.68
C ASP A 82 15.69 9.10 2.32
N TYR A 83 15.25 9.13 3.59
CA TYR A 83 14.68 7.93 4.25
C TYR A 83 13.31 7.53 3.68
N MET A 84 12.60 8.43 3.01
CA MET A 84 11.27 8.17 2.44
C MET A 84 11.29 8.18 0.91
N LYS A 85 11.31 6.99 0.31
CA LYS A 85 11.21 6.82 -1.13
C LYS A 85 9.75 6.78 -1.58
N LEU A 86 9.39 7.66 -2.52
CA LEU A 86 8.02 7.80 -3.03
C LEU A 86 7.93 7.43 -4.51
N VAL A 87 7.16 6.37 -4.81
CA VAL A 87 6.88 5.87 -6.16
C VAL A 87 5.45 6.24 -6.54
N ILE A 88 5.25 6.70 -7.77
CA ILE A 88 3.91 7.00 -8.31
C ILE A 88 3.60 5.95 -9.38
N THR A 89 2.39 5.40 -9.36
CA THR A 89 1.85 4.52 -10.39
C THR A 89 0.42 4.92 -10.74
N GLN A 90 0.01 4.63 -11.97
CA GLN A 90 -1.37 4.81 -12.42
C GLN A 90 -2.27 3.63 -12.05
N ASP A 91 -1.68 2.49 -11.68
CA ASP A 91 -2.39 1.32 -11.19
C ASP A 91 -2.86 1.54 -9.74
N ASP A 92 -3.96 2.28 -9.57
CA ASP A 92 -4.54 2.54 -8.26
C ASP A 92 -5.23 1.31 -7.66
N VAL A 93 -5.68 0.38 -8.51
CA VAL A 93 -6.33 -0.87 -8.10
C VAL A 93 -5.32 -1.82 -7.49
N GLY A 94 -4.25 -2.14 -8.20
CA GLY A 94 -3.22 -3.06 -7.73
C GLY A 94 -2.55 -2.57 -6.45
N VAL A 95 -2.27 -1.26 -6.36
CA VAL A 95 -1.75 -0.65 -5.11
C VAL A 95 -2.71 -0.90 -3.96
N GLU A 96 -4.01 -0.63 -4.14
CA GLU A 96 -5.01 -0.79 -3.10
C GLU A 96 -5.25 -2.25 -2.71
N LEU A 97 -5.23 -3.17 -3.69
CA LEU A 97 -5.36 -4.61 -3.48
C LEU A 97 -4.17 -5.15 -2.69
N CYS A 98 -2.95 -4.84 -3.13
CA CYS A 98 -1.73 -5.24 -2.44
C CYS A 98 -1.72 -4.74 -0.99
N GLY A 99 -2.11 -3.48 -0.78
CA GLY A 99 -2.23 -2.90 0.55
C GLY A 99 -3.27 -3.59 1.43
N SER A 100 -4.37 -4.06 0.84
CA SER A 100 -5.46 -4.72 1.57
C SER A 100 -5.16 -6.19 1.88
N LEU A 101 -4.43 -6.87 1.00
CA LEU A 101 -4.20 -8.33 1.07
C LEU A 101 -2.84 -8.71 1.67
N LYS A 102 -1.89 -7.76 1.82
CA LYS A 102 -0.58 -8.04 2.43
C LYS A 102 -0.67 -8.71 3.80
N ASN A 103 -1.71 -8.39 4.58
CA ASN A 103 -1.90 -8.96 5.91
C ASN A 103 -2.27 -10.44 5.85
N VAL A 104 -3.02 -10.86 4.83
CA VAL A 104 -3.37 -12.28 4.62
C VAL A 104 -2.11 -13.07 4.29
N VAL A 105 -1.28 -12.55 3.37
CA VAL A 105 0.01 -13.15 3.01
C VAL A 105 0.96 -13.18 4.22
N ALA A 106 0.99 -12.11 5.02
CA ALA A 106 1.81 -12.04 6.23
C ALA A 106 1.39 -13.06 7.29
N ILE A 107 0.09 -13.30 7.47
CA ILE A 107 -0.42 -14.35 8.36
C ILE A 107 0.04 -15.72 7.87
N ALA A 108 -0.10 -16.03 6.58
CA ALA A 108 0.35 -17.29 6.00
C ALA A 108 1.88 -17.50 6.17
N ALA A 109 2.67 -16.44 5.99
CA ALA A 109 4.10 -16.46 6.25
C ALA A 109 4.41 -16.70 7.74
N GLY A 110 3.67 -16.07 8.65
CA GLY A 110 3.81 -16.26 10.10
C GLY A 110 3.42 -17.67 10.57
N ILE A 111 2.48 -18.34 9.89
CA ILE A 111 2.18 -19.77 10.12
C ILE A 111 3.39 -20.62 9.76
N CYS A 112 4.10 -20.32 8.66
CA CYS A 112 5.33 -21.02 8.29
C CYS A 112 6.42 -20.87 9.36
N ASP A 113 6.56 -19.65 9.92
CA ASP A 113 7.48 -19.38 11.04
C ASP A 113 7.09 -20.20 12.28
N GLY A 114 5.80 -20.19 12.67
CA GLY A 114 5.30 -20.93 13.83
C GLY A 114 5.46 -22.44 13.72
N LEU A 115 5.37 -22.99 12.51
CA LEU A 115 5.56 -24.40 12.21
C LEU A 115 7.02 -24.78 11.93
N LYS A 116 7.96 -23.81 11.95
CA LYS A 116 9.39 -24.00 11.68
C LYS A 116 9.68 -24.68 10.31
N LEU A 117 8.92 -24.32 9.27
CA LEU A 117 9.03 -24.94 7.94
C LEU A 117 10.24 -24.47 7.12
N GLY A 118 11.00 -23.49 7.63
CA GLY A 118 12.19 -22.93 7.00
C GLY A 118 11.90 -21.88 5.92
N ASP A 119 12.95 -21.15 5.54
CA ASP A 119 12.84 -19.96 4.69
C ASP A 119 12.36 -20.28 3.27
N ASN A 120 12.72 -21.44 2.72
CA ASN A 120 12.29 -21.84 1.37
C ASN A 120 10.76 -21.99 1.27
N THR A 121 10.15 -22.63 2.27
CA THR A 121 8.70 -22.82 2.33
C THR A 121 8.00 -21.48 2.51
N LYS A 122 8.51 -20.63 3.40
CA LYS A 122 7.98 -19.27 3.61
C LYS A 122 8.07 -18.43 2.34
N ALA A 123 9.20 -18.46 1.64
CA ALA A 123 9.37 -17.76 0.37
C ALA A 123 8.40 -18.27 -0.71
N ALA A 124 8.16 -19.58 -0.76
CA ALA A 124 7.17 -20.16 -1.67
C ALA A 124 5.75 -19.66 -1.36
N VAL A 125 5.36 -19.62 -0.08
CA VAL A 125 4.05 -19.09 0.35
C VAL A 125 3.91 -17.62 0.00
N ILE A 126 4.92 -16.79 0.25
CA ILE A 126 4.90 -15.37 -0.10
C ILE A 126 4.75 -15.20 -1.62
N ARG A 127 5.53 -15.94 -2.43
CA ARG A 127 5.45 -15.89 -3.90
C ARG A 127 4.06 -16.28 -4.41
N ILE A 128 3.48 -17.35 -3.88
CA ILE A 128 2.14 -17.80 -4.25
C ILE A 128 1.10 -16.75 -3.85
N GLY A 129 1.18 -16.20 -2.63
CA GLY A 129 0.27 -15.15 -2.18
C GLY A 129 0.30 -13.90 -3.06
N PHE A 130 1.46 -13.46 -3.53
CA PHE A 130 1.54 -12.35 -4.50
C PHE A 130 0.94 -12.71 -5.86
N TRP A 131 1.13 -13.94 -6.34
CA TRP A 131 0.51 -14.39 -7.58
C TRP A 131 -1.02 -14.44 -7.46
N GLU A 132 -1.56 -14.95 -6.35
CA GLU A 132 -3.01 -14.96 -6.07
C GLU A 132 -3.59 -13.54 -6.01
N VAL A 133 -2.87 -12.57 -5.44
CA VAL A 133 -3.29 -11.16 -5.45
C VAL A 133 -3.40 -10.62 -6.88
N SER A 134 -2.46 -10.98 -7.76
CA SER A 134 -2.49 -10.58 -9.18
C SER A 134 -3.67 -11.22 -9.93
N GLU A 135 -3.92 -12.51 -9.71
CA GLU A 135 -5.07 -13.20 -10.33
C GLU A 135 -6.40 -12.61 -9.83
N LEU A 136 -6.51 -12.33 -8.54
CA LEU A 136 -7.71 -11.74 -7.95
C LEU A 136 -7.98 -10.33 -8.48
N MET A 137 -6.93 -9.56 -8.80
CA MET A 137 -7.09 -8.26 -9.46
C MET A 137 -7.79 -8.42 -10.81
N ASN A 138 -7.32 -9.36 -11.64
CA ASN A 138 -7.87 -9.63 -12.95
C ASN A 138 -9.32 -10.15 -12.88
N GLU A 139 -9.63 -10.96 -11.87
CA GLU A 139 -10.98 -11.50 -11.66
C GLU A 139 -11.97 -10.44 -11.16
N LEU A 140 -11.59 -9.63 -10.17
CA LEU A 140 -12.48 -8.66 -9.54
C LEU A 140 -12.58 -7.33 -10.31
N PHE A 141 -11.53 -6.96 -11.04
CA PHE A 141 -11.41 -5.68 -11.74
C PHE A 141 -10.89 -5.84 -13.18
N PRO A 142 -11.55 -6.66 -14.02
CA PRO A 142 -11.06 -7.03 -15.36
C PRO A 142 -10.85 -5.83 -16.30
N ASP A 143 -11.65 -4.77 -16.14
CA ASP A 143 -11.55 -3.56 -16.99
C ASP A 143 -10.50 -2.55 -16.48
N ARG A 144 -9.76 -2.90 -15.42
CA ARG A 144 -8.80 -2.00 -14.75
C ARG A 144 -7.45 -2.66 -14.45
N GLY A 145 -7.23 -3.90 -14.93
CA GLY A 145 -5.97 -4.64 -14.83
C GLY A 145 -5.07 -4.46 -16.05
#